data_AF-A0A952I4S6-F1
#
_entry.id   AF-A0A952I4S6-F1
#
_cell.length_a   1.000
_cell.length_b   1.000
_cell.length_c   1.000
_cell.angle_alpha   90.00
_cell.angle_beta   90.00
_cell.angle_gamma   90.00
#
_symmetry.space_group_name_H-M   'P 1'
#
loop_
_entity.id
_entity.type
_entity.pdbx_description
1 polymer ?
#
loop_
_entity_poly.entity_id
_entity_poly.type
_entity_poly.pdbx_seq_one_letter_code
_entity_poly.pdbx_strand_id
1 'polypeptide(L)'
;MSKANWIDKLKERWGVNSGFQVLIIFVVFGITGSSTAFVTRKIFEFLDVTSDTSFLYKIPIYILGFFIYQALLLAFGAVFGQFTFFYNFEKKTFGRFGKLFGKKPSPKSQND
;
A
#
# COMPACT_ATOMS: atom_id res chain seq x y z
N MET A 1 -20.43 -25.78 15.21
CA MET A 1 -19.56 -25.10 14.23
C MET A 1 -19.60 -23.61 14.51
N SER A 2 -18.48 -23.04 15.01
CA SER A 2 -18.39 -21.58 15.23
C SER A 2 -18.59 -20.86 13.89
N LYS A 3 -19.55 -19.92 13.82
CA LYS A 3 -19.76 -19.10 12.63
C LYS A 3 -18.48 -18.32 12.37
N ALA A 4 -17.73 -18.67 11.32
CA ALA A 4 -16.53 -17.95 10.95
C ALA A 4 -16.92 -16.51 10.60
N ASN A 5 -16.61 -15.56 11.47
CA ASN A 5 -16.91 -14.15 11.21
C ASN A 5 -15.99 -13.67 10.09
N TRP A 6 -16.50 -12.83 9.21
CA TRP A 6 -15.73 -12.20 8.13
C TRP A 6 -14.48 -11.45 8.66
N ILE A 7 -14.58 -10.90 9.88
CA ILE A 7 -13.47 -10.29 10.62
C ILE A 7 -12.36 -11.30 10.91
N ASP A 8 -12.71 -12.54 11.26
CA ASP A 8 -11.71 -13.57 11.62
C ASP A 8 -10.93 -14.03 10.37
N LYS A 9 -11.58 -14.10 9.21
CA LYS A 9 -10.88 -14.32 7.91
C LYS A 9 -9.93 -13.18 7.56
N LEU A 10 -10.30 -11.92 7.87
CA LEU A 10 -9.44 -10.77 7.62
C LEU A 10 -8.23 -10.75 8.55
N LYS A 11 -8.46 -11.00 9.84
CA LYS A 11 -7.42 -11.16 10.86
C LYS A 11 -6.37 -12.19 10.42
N GLU A 12 -6.82 -13.37 9.99
CA GLU A 12 -5.94 -14.45 9.54
C GLU A 12 -5.14 -14.07 8.29
N ARG A 13 -5.78 -13.48 7.27
CA ARG A 13 -5.06 -13.04 6.04
C ARG A 13 -4.01 -11.97 6.31
N TRP A 14 -4.28 -11.08 7.26
CA TRP A 14 -3.46 -9.91 7.55
C TRP A 14 -2.50 -10.15 8.72
N GLY A 15 -2.63 -11.27 9.44
CA GLY A 15 -1.79 -11.60 10.60
C GLY A 15 -2.06 -10.71 11.81
N VAL A 16 -3.32 -10.31 11.99
CA VAL A 16 -3.77 -9.32 12.98
C VAL A 16 -4.52 -10.01 14.10
N ASN A 17 -4.16 -9.77 15.36
CA ASN A 17 -4.73 -10.50 16.51
C ASN A 17 -6.09 -9.94 16.96
N SER A 18 -6.38 -8.65 16.71
CA SER A 18 -7.57 -7.98 17.25
C SER A 18 -8.44 -7.34 16.16
N GLY A 19 -9.76 -7.40 16.32
CA GLY A 19 -10.70 -6.71 15.43
C GLY A 19 -10.56 -5.19 15.52
N PHE A 20 -10.13 -4.68 16.67
CA PHE A 20 -9.84 -3.26 16.86
C PHE A 20 -8.63 -2.80 16.04
N GLN A 21 -7.63 -3.66 15.89
CA GLN A 21 -6.47 -3.40 15.05
C GLN A 21 -6.86 -3.28 13.57
N VAL A 22 -7.80 -4.13 13.11
CA VAL A 22 -8.38 -4.03 11.76
C VAL A 22 -9.08 -2.69 11.56
N LEU A 23 -9.88 -2.23 12.54
CA LEU A 23 -10.55 -0.93 12.47
C LEU A 23 -9.54 0.23 12.35
N ILE A 24 -8.48 0.23 13.17
CA ILE A 24 -7.41 1.23 13.08
C ILE A 24 -6.77 1.24 11.70
N ILE A 25 -6.47 0.06 11.15
CA ILE A 25 -5.87 -0.04 9.81
C ILE A 25 -6.79 0.58 8.75
N PHE A 26 -8.10 0.34 8.82
CA PHE A 26 -9.06 0.97 7.92
C PHE A 26 -9.09 2.49 8.06
N VAL A 27 -9.05 3.01 9.29
CA VAL A 27 -8.98 4.46 9.55
C VAL A 27 -7.70 5.06 8.96
N VAL A 28 -6.55 4.42 9.19
CA VAL A 28 -5.26 4.84 8.61
C VAL A 28 -5.32 4.85 7.08
N PHE A 29 -5.90 3.83 6.45
CA PHE A 29 -6.06 3.80 5.00
C PHE A 29 -6.95 4.94 4.50
N GLY A 30 -8.05 5.25 5.19
CA GLY A 30 -8.95 6.35 4.84
C GLY A 30 -8.27 7.72 4.92
N ILE A 31 -7.53 7.98 6.02
CA ILE A 31 -6.79 9.23 6.22
C ILE A 31 -5.64 9.34 5.21
N THR A 32 -4.88 8.27 5.01
CA THR A 32 -3.73 8.26 4.09
C THR A 32 -4.17 8.45 2.63
N GLY A 33 -5.26 7.78 2.21
CA GLY A 33 -5.83 7.93 0.88
C GLY A 33 -6.33 9.35 0.63
N SER A 34 -7.06 9.92 1.59
CA SER A 34 -7.55 11.31 1.50
C SER A 34 -6.39 12.32 1.46
N SER A 35 -5.37 12.13 2.29
CA SER A 35 -4.18 12.97 2.33
C SER A 35 -3.40 12.94 1.01
N THR A 36 -3.22 11.75 0.43
CA THR A 36 -2.52 11.59 -0.85
C THR A 36 -3.28 12.27 -1.99
N ALA A 37 -4.61 12.12 -2.02
CA ALA A 37 -5.43 12.81 -3.02
C ALA A 37 -5.32 14.33 -2.89
N PHE A 38 -5.31 14.85 -1.66
CA PHE A 38 -5.11 16.28 -1.40
C PHE A 38 -3.73 16.76 -1.88
N VAL A 39 -2.65 16.06 -1.52
CA VAL A 39 -1.29 16.39 -1.96
C VAL A 39 -1.17 16.35 -3.48
N THR A 40 -1.72 15.32 -4.11
CA THR A 40 -1.70 15.15 -5.57
C THR A 40 -2.41 16.33 -6.26
N ARG A 41 -3.58 16.75 -5.76
CA ARG A 41 -4.28 17.94 -6.25
C ARG A 41 -3.45 19.21 -6.10
N LYS A 42 -2.78 19.40 -4.96
CA LYS A 42 -1.88 20.54 -4.74
C LYS A 42 -0.70 20.57 -5.69
N ILE A 43 -0.13 19.40 -6.01
CA ILE A 43 0.94 19.30 -7.01
C ILE A 43 0.42 19.65 -8.41
N PHE A 44 -0.77 19.16 -8.79
CA PHE A 44 -1.40 19.51 -10.07
C PHE A 44 -1.70 21.01 -10.19
N GLU A 45 -2.24 21.63 -9.13
CA GLU A 45 -2.47 23.09 -9.05
C GLU A 45 -1.15 23.86 -9.15
N PHE A 46 -0.09 23.41 -8.47
CA PHE A 46 1.21 24.07 -8.46
C PHE A 46 1.91 24.02 -9.83
N LEU A 47 1.72 22.93 -10.58
CA LEU A 47 2.30 22.73 -11.90
C LEU A 47 1.39 23.22 -13.04
N ASP A 48 0.29 23.90 -12.72
CA ASP A 48 -0.73 24.42 -13.66
C ASP A 48 -1.21 23.38 -14.68
N VAL A 49 -1.33 22.13 -14.22
CA VAL A 49 -1.68 20.99 -15.08
C VAL A 49 -3.17 21.03 -15.35
N THR A 50 -3.52 21.51 -16.54
CA THR A 50 -4.90 21.59 -17.01
C THR A 50 -5.37 20.23 -17.57
N SER A 51 -6.68 20.08 -17.77
CA SER A 51 -7.29 18.91 -18.41
C SER A 51 -6.66 18.57 -19.75
N ASP A 52 -6.26 19.59 -20.52
CA ASP A 52 -5.62 19.48 -21.85
C ASP A 52 -4.15 19.04 -21.80
N THR A 53 -3.51 19.02 -20.63
CA THR A 53 -2.13 18.56 -20.53
C THR A 53 -2.05 17.07 -20.84
N SER A 54 -1.13 16.72 -21.75
CA SER A 54 -0.92 15.34 -22.20
C SER A 54 -0.74 14.38 -21.02
N PHE A 55 -1.34 13.20 -21.12
CA PHE A 55 -1.31 12.17 -20.09
C PHE A 55 0.13 11.81 -19.66
N LEU A 56 1.09 11.91 -20.57
CA LEU A 56 2.52 11.68 -20.31
C LEU A 56 3.09 12.59 -19.20
N TYR A 57 2.61 13.84 -19.09
CA TYR A 57 3.01 14.76 -18.03
C TYR A 57 2.36 14.46 -16.67
N LYS A 58 1.22 13.75 -16.67
CA LYS A 58 0.51 13.36 -15.44
C LYS A 58 1.13 12.12 -14.79
N ILE A 59 1.76 11.24 -15.58
CA ILE A 59 2.45 10.03 -15.11
C ILE A 59 3.44 10.30 -13.97
N PRO A 60 4.42 11.22 -14.08
CA PRO A 60 5.39 11.46 -13.00
C PRO A 60 4.73 11.97 -11.72
N ILE A 61 3.63 12.73 -11.82
CA ILE A 61 2.87 13.23 -10.65
C ILE A 61 2.20 12.06 -9.93
N TYR A 62 1.59 11.12 -10.65
CA TYR A 62 1.00 9.92 -10.05
C TYR A 62 2.05 8.99 -9.43
N ILE A 63 3.21 8.85 -10.07
CA ILE A 63 4.34 8.09 -9.51
C ILE A 63 4.81 8.73 -8.21
N LEU A 64 4.98 10.05 -8.19
CA LEU A 64 5.33 10.79 -6.98
C LEU A 64 4.27 10.62 -5.89
N GLY A 65 2.98 10.73 -6.23
CA GLY A 65 1.87 10.49 -5.32
C GLY A 65 1.89 9.09 -4.72
N PHE A 66 2.28 8.07 -5.50
CA PHE A 66 2.47 6.72 -4.99
C PHE A 66 3.59 6.65 -3.95
N PHE A 67 4.76 7.25 -4.20
CA PHE A 67 5.85 7.28 -3.22
C PHE A 67 5.46 8.03 -1.94
N ILE A 68 4.73 9.15 -2.07
CA ILE A 68 4.21 9.90 -0.92
C ILE A 68 3.22 9.06 -0.12
N TYR A 69 2.31 8.34 -0.79
CA TYR A 69 1.35 7.44 -0.13
C TYR A 69 2.06 6.38 0.72
N GLN A 70 3.14 5.77 0.21
CA GLN A 70 3.89 4.78 0.96
C GLN A 70 4.54 5.37 2.22
N ALA A 71 5.13 6.57 2.10
CA ALA A 71 5.68 7.28 3.25
C ALA A 71 4.61 7.66 4.28
N LEU A 72 3.45 8.14 3.82
CA LEU A 72 2.32 8.48 4.70
C LEU A 72 1.76 7.25 5.40
N LEU A 73 1.66 6.10 4.72
CA LEU A 73 1.21 4.85 5.34
C LEU A 73 2.11 4.46 6.52
N LEU A 74 3.43 4.56 6.37
CA LEU A 74 4.36 4.32 7.46
C LEU A 74 4.25 5.35 8.57
N ALA A 75 4.10 6.63 8.22
CA ALA A 75 3.98 7.73 9.17
C ALA A 75 2.70 7.59 10.02
N PHE A 76 1.53 7.46 9.39
CA PHE A 76 0.28 7.23 10.12
C PHE A 76 0.29 5.87 10.82
N GLY A 77 0.86 4.83 10.20
CA GLY A 77 1.08 3.55 10.86
C GLY A 77 1.88 3.69 12.16
N ALA A 78 2.92 4.53 12.20
CA ALA A 78 3.68 4.83 13.40
C ALA A 78 2.85 5.60 14.44
N VAL A 79 2.10 6.62 14.03
CA VAL A 79 1.23 7.43 14.92
C VAL A 79 0.19 6.55 15.63
N PHE A 80 -0.40 5.59 14.93
CA PHE A 80 -1.43 4.69 15.48
C PHE A 80 -0.86 3.40 16.11
N GLY A 81 0.47 3.29 16.25
CA GLY A 81 1.12 2.11 16.85
C GLY A 81 1.04 0.82 16.01
N GLN A 82 0.77 0.96 14.71
CA GLN A 82 0.67 -0.13 13.72
C GLN A 82 1.85 -0.16 12.74
N PHE A 83 2.98 0.47 13.07
CA PHE A 83 4.15 0.58 12.18
C PHE A 83 4.62 -0.78 11.64
N THR A 84 4.79 -1.78 12.51
CA THR A 84 5.26 -3.12 12.12
C THR A 84 4.33 -3.78 11.11
N PHE A 85 3.02 -3.59 11.25
CA PHE A 85 2.03 -4.09 10.30
C PHE A 85 2.20 -3.42 8.94
N PHE A 86 2.23 -2.08 8.90
CA PHE A 86 2.35 -1.33 7.65
C PHE A 86 3.71 -1.53 6.97
N TYR A 87 4.79 -1.63 7.74
CA TYR A 87 6.12 -1.93 7.22
C TYR A 87 6.19 -3.33 6.58
N ASN A 88 5.59 -4.34 7.22
CA ASN A 88 5.49 -5.68 6.64
C ASN A 88 4.56 -5.70 5.42
N PHE A 89 3.47 -4.94 5.45
CA PHE A 89 2.55 -4.78 4.33
C PHE A 89 3.24 -4.12 3.12
N GLU A 90 3.99 -3.05 3.34
CA GLU A 90 4.77 -2.36 2.31
C GLU A 90 5.84 -3.29 1.74
N LYS A 91 6.66 -3.94 2.58
CA LYS A 91 7.64 -4.95 2.14
C LYS A 91 7.02 -6.07 1.32
N LYS A 92 5.85 -6.57 1.72
CA LYS A 92 5.13 -7.62 0.98
C LYS A 92 4.63 -7.11 -0.37
N THR A 93 4.24 -5.84 -0.45
CA THR A 93 3.81 -5.19 -1.68
C THR A 93 5.00 -5.00 -2.63
N PHE A 94 6.08 -4.36 -2.19
CA PHE A 94 7.31 -4.19 -2.97
C PHE A 94 8.00 -5.52 -3.33
N GLY A 95 7.98 -6.49 -2.43
CA GLY A 95 8.54 -7.83 -2.68
C GLY A 95 7.79 -8.60 -3.77
N ARG A 96 6.50 -8.32 -4.01
CA ARG A 96 5.75 -8.87 -5.15
C ARG A 96 6.16 -8.22 -6.46
N PHE A 97 6.36 -6.89 -6.47
CA PHE A 97 6.92 -6.20 -7.63
C PHE A 97 8.32 -6.74 -7.96
N GLY A 98 9.18 -6.92 -6.95
CA GLY A 98 10.50 -7.51 -7.12
C GLY A 98 10.46 -8.95 -7.66
N LYS A 99 9.53 -9.79 -7.21
CA LYS A 99 9.35 -11.16 -7.74
C LYS A 99 8.81 -11.21 -9.17
N LEU A 100 8.14 -10.16 -9.66
CA LEU A 100 7.72 -10.07 -11.06
C LEU A 100 8.93 -9.86 -11.99
N PHE A 101 9.97 -9.19 -11.51
CA PHE A 101 11.24 -8.99 -12.23
C PHE A 101 12.33 -10.00 -11.85
N GLY A 102 12.14 -10.76 -10.77
CA GLY A 102 13.06 -11.79 -10.29
C GLY A 102 12.90 -13.09 -11.06
N LYS A 103 13.97 -13.52 -11.73
CA LYS A 103 14.12 -14.82 -12.42
C LYS A 103 13.34 -15.94 -11.73
N LYS A 104 12.53 -16.68 -12.51
CA LYS A 104 12.02 -18.00 -12.11
C LYS A 104 13.21 -18.85 -11.62
N PRO A 105 13.10 -19.54 -10.47
CA PRO A 105 14.10 -20.53 -10.11
C PRO A 105 14.16 -21.58 -11.22
N SER A 106 15.36 -21.78 -11.77
CA SER A 106 15.62 -22.82 -12.76
C SER A 106 15.27 -24.17 -12.13
N PRO A 107 14.57 -25.07 -12.81
CA PRO A 107 14.34 -26.42 -12.29
C PRO A 107 15.71 -27.05 -12.05
N LYS A 108 15.97 -27.48 -10.82
CA LYS A 108 17.17 -28.28 -10.54
C LYS A 108 17.05 -29.55 -11.39
N SER A 109 18.03 -29.75 -12.28
CA SER A 109 18.21 -31.01 -13.00
C SER A 109 18.35 -32.11 -11.95
N GLN A 110 17.28 -32.88 -11.80
CA GLN A 110 17.28 -34.13 -11.07
C GLN A 110 17.93 -35.14 -12.01
N ASN A 111 19.24 -35.30 -11.89
CA ASN A 111 19.96 -36.37 -12.56
C ASN A 111 20.44 -37.32 -11.46
N ASP A 112 19.66 -38.37 -11.29
CA ASP A 112 20.15 -39.67 -10.83
C ASP A 112 20.97 -40.33 -11.95
#